data_AF-A0A4P9USA2-F1
#
_entry.id   AF-A0A4P9USA2-F1
#
_cell.length_a   1.000
_cell.length_b   1.000
_cell.length_c   1.000
_cell.angle_alpha   90.00
_cell.angle_beta   90.00
_cell.angle_gamma   90.00
#
_symmetry.space_group_name_H-M   'P 1'
#
loop_
_entity.id
_entity.type
_entity.pdbx_description
1 polymer ?
#
loop_
_entity_poly.entity_id
_entity_poly.type
_entity_poly.pdbx_seq_one_letter_code
_entity_poly.pdbx_strand_id
1 'polypeptide(L)'
;MFINSLPTLFTFTDFISPIETILILVALLLLVHVSTREALYDRAWPAAATPYQALLNIWLGQAPLWKAFWPFFIFVNGVFLYIDYRIMNVTFTIASWKTVHGMLFIPVIWWIVSVWRCAKYTRYRFANTLAKTMTLYFLFDCFLRFVISAYYPNSFFDCRLLVMEYGDCF
;
A
#
# COMPACT_ATOMS: atom_id res chain seq x y z
N MET A 1 3.45 5.58 2.48
CA MET A 1 3.94 4.74 1.37
C MET A 1 5.30 5.26 0.98
N PHE A 2 6.28 4.39 0.76
CA PHE A 2 7.64 4.75 0.31
C PHE A 2 8.49 5.64 1.24
N ILE A 3 7.97 6.03 2.41
CA ILE A 3 8.66 6.97 3.32
C ILE A 3 9.99 6.40 3.79
N ASN A 4 10.01 5.13 4.20
CA ASN A 4 11.23 4.47 4.70
C ASN A 4 11.83 3.49 3.68
N SER A 5 11.01 2.81 2.90
CA SER A 5 11.47 1.76 1.98
C SER A 5 12.35 2.29 0.84
N LEU A 6 11.97 3.38 0.16
CA LEU A 6 12.78 3.94 -0.94
C LEU A 6 14.11 4.53 -0.43
N PRO A 7 14.15 5.37 0.63
CA PRO A 7 15.42 5.84 1.15
C PRO A 7 16.34 4.71 1.60
N THR A 8 15.81 3.70 2.31
CA THR A 8 16.61 2.54 2.71
C THR A 8 17.15 1.78 1.50
N LEU A 9 16.32 1.56 0.47
CA LEU A 9 16.76 0.86 -0.73
C LEU A 9 17.90 1.61 -1.44
N PHE A 10 17.76 2.91 -1.69
CA PHE A 10 18.77 3.68 -2.42
C PHE A 10 20.04 3.97 -1.62
N THR A 11 19.95 4.00 -0.29
CA THR A 11 21.12 4.28 0.56
C THR A 11 21.98 3.03 0.78
N PHE A 12 21.33 1.86 0.89
CA PHE A 12 21.98 0.64 1.34
C PHE A 12 22.06 -0.46 0.28
N THR A 13 21.49 -0.25 -0.91
CA THR A 13 21.48 -1.26 -1.99
C THR A 13 21.71 -0.63 -3.37
N ASP A 14 22.40 -1.37 -4.23
CA ASP A 14 22.51 -1.08 -5.68
C ASP A 14 21.43 -1.82 -6.49
N PHE A 15 20.36 -2.28 -5.82
CA PHE A 15 19.35 -3.13 -6.45
C PHE A 15 18.61 -2.44 -7.60
N ILE A 16 18.34 -1.14 -7.44
CA ILE A 16 17.66 -0.33 -8.46
C ILE A 16 18.03 1.13 -8.28
N SER A 17 18.30 1.83 -9.38
CA SER A 17 18.61 3.26 -9.33
C SER A 17 17.35 4.11 -9.08
N PRO A 18 17.49 5.32 -8.53
CA PRO A 18 16.38 6.27 -8.39
C PRO A 18 15.72 6.61 -9.73
N ILE A 19 16.51 6.70 -10.81
CA ILE A 19 16.01 7.02 -12.16
C ILE A 19 15.17 5.86 -12.70
N GLU A 20 15.65 4.62 -12.60
CA GLU A 20 14.88 3.43 -13.01
C GLU A 20 13.58 3.31 -12.23
N THR A 21 13.62 3.59 -10.92
CA THR A 21 12.41 3.57 -10.09
C THR A 21 11.39 4.60 -10.56
N ILE A 22 11.82 5.84 -10.84
CA ILE A 22 10.92 6.88 -11.38
C ILE A 22 10.35 6.44 -12.73
N LEU A 23 11.17 5.89 -13.62
CA LEU A 23 10.73 5.40 -14.92
C LEU A 23 9.67 4.30 -14.79
N ILE A 24 9.86 3.34 -13.88
CA ILE A 24 8.88 2.28 -13.60
C ILE A 24 7.57 2.84 -13.06
N LEU A 25 7.64 3.76 -12.09
CA LEU A 25 6.45 4.39 -11.52
C LEU A 25 5.68 5.18 -12.60
N VAL A 26 6.38 6.00 -13.39
CA VAL A 26 5.76 6.76 -14.49
C VAL A 26 5.17 5.82 -15.55
N ALA A 27 5.89 4.77 -15.94
CA ALA A 27 5.40 3.78 -16.90
C ALA A 27 4.12 3.09 -16.40
N LEU A 28 4.08 2.70 -15.12
CA LEU A 28 2.88 2.14 -14.48
C LEU A 28 1.73 3.14 -14.48
N LEU A 29 1.99 4.40 -14.16
CA LEU A 29 0.98 5.45 -14.19
C LEU A 29 0.38 5.61 -15.60
N LEU A 30 1.24 5.68 -16.62
CA LEU A 30 0.81 5.79 -18.02
C LEU A 30 0.01 4.56 -18.46
N LEU A 31 0.46 3.36 -18.11
CA LEU A 31 -0.24 2.11 -18.42
C LEU A 31 -1.64 2.07 -17.80
N VAL A 32 -1.77 2.46 -16.54
CA VAL A 32 -3.08 2.57 -15.87
C VAL A 32 -3.92 3.68 -16.49
N HIS A 33 -3.31 4.80 -16.90
CA HIS A 33 -4.03 5.91 -17.51
C HIS A 33 -4.64 5.55 -18.87
N VAL A 34 -3.88 4.82 -19.69
CA VAL A 34 -4.33 4.34 -21.01
C VAL A 34 -5.42 3.27 -20.85
N SER A 35 -5.28 2.35 -19.88
CA SER A 35 -6.28 1.31 -19.61
C SER A 35 -7.56 1.84 -18.93
N THR A 36 -7.52 3.04 -18.36
CA THR A 36 -8.68 3.63 -17.67
C THR A 36 -9.67 4.21 -18.66
N ARG A 37 -10.80 3.52 -18.85
CA ARG A 37 -11.96 3.96 -19.63
C ARG A 37 -12.69 5.12 -18.94
N GLU A 38 -13.46 5.86 -19.75
CA GLU A 38 -14.34 6.94 -19.31
C GLU A 38 -15.40 6.45 -18.33
N ALA A 39 -15.82 7.35 -17.43
CA ALA A 39 -16.62 7.00 -16.28
C ALA A 39 -18.12 7.07 -16.54
N LEU A 40 -18.86 6.11 -15.98
CA LEU A 40 -20.32 6.13 -15.90
C LEU A 40 -20.71 6.79 -14.58
N TYR A 41 -20.80 8.12 -14.57
CA TYR A 41 -21.13 8.89 -13.36
C TYR A 41 -22.62 8.82 -12.97
N ASP A 42 -23.48 8.27 -13.82
CA ASP A 42 -24.94 8.47 -13.74
C ASP A 42 -25.72 7.54 -12.80
N ARG A 43 -25.07 6.79 -11.89
CA ARG A 43 -25.79 5.92 -10.95
C ARG A 43 -25.94 6.58 -9.58
N ALA A 44 -27.18 6.79 -9.16
CA ALA A 44 -27.51 7.08 -7.77
C ALA A 44 -27.06 5.91 -6.88
N TRP A 45 -26.24 6.21 -5.87
CA TRP A 45 -25.75 5.25 -4.90
C TRP A 45 -26.85 4.73 -3.95
N PRO A 46 -26.82 3.44 -3.58
CA PRO A 46 -27.71 2.93 -2.55
C PRO A 46 -27.38 3.57 -1.19
N ALA A 47 -28.42 4.05 -0.49
CA ALA A 47 -28.26 4.51 0.89
C ALA A 47 -27.83 3.34 1.78
N ALA A 48 -26.84 3.58 2.64
CA ALA A 48 -26.40 2.60 3.64
C ALA A 48 -27.05 2.93 4.98
N ALA A 49 -27.85 2.01 5.53
CA ALA A 49 -28.44 2.17 6.85
C ALA A 49 -27.49 1.74 7.98
N THR A 50 -26.50 0.90 7.68
CA THR A 50 -25.50 0.41 8.65
C THR A 50 -24.07 0.50 8.12
N PRO A 51 -23.05 0.54 9.01
CA PRO A 51 -21.64 0.51 8.60
C PRO A 51 -21.28 -0.75 7.80
N TYR A 52 -21.87 -1.89 8.15
CA TYR A 52 -21.69 -3.14 7.40
C TYR A 52 -22.21 -3.03 5.98
N GLN A 53 -23.41 -2.46 5.79
CA GLN A 53 -23.95 -2.20 4.45
C GLN A 53 -23.08 -1.21 3.67
N ALA A 54 -22.48 -0.22 4.33
CA ALA A 54 -21.55 0.69 3.66
C ALA A 54 -20.31 -0.04 3.13
N LEU A 55 -19.73 -0.94 3.93
CA LEU A 55 -18.60 -1.79 3.50
C LEU A 55 -19.00 -2.75 2.38
N LEU A 56 -20.18 -3.37 2.48
CA LEU A 56 -20.69 -4.25 1.44
C LEU A 56 -20.90 -3.50 0.11
N ASN A 57 -21.48 -2.30 0.16
CA ASN A 57 -21.68 -1.45 -1.02
C ASN A 57 -20.35 -1.07 -1.66
N ILE A 58 -19.31 -0.80 -0.85
CA ILE A 58 -17.95 -0.56 -1.34
C ILE A 58 -17.39 -1.82 -2.02
N TRP A 59 -17.51 -2.99 -1.39
CA TRP A 59 -17.03 -4.26 -1.94
C TRP A 59 -17.69 -4.63 -3.28
N LEU A 60 -19.00 -4.38 -3.39
CA LEU A 60 -19.78 -4.61 -4.61
C LEU A 60 -19.51 -3.57 -5.70
N GLY A 61 -18.69 -2.55 -5.41
CA GLY A 61 -18.39 -1.48 -6.35
C GLY A 61 -19.50 -0.46 -6.49
N GLN A 62 -20.51 -0.43 -5.61
CA GLN A 62 -21.69 0.44 -5.71
C GLN A 62 -21.52 1.78 -4.99
N ALA A 63 -20.34 2.03 -4.41
CA ALA A 63 -20.00 3.25 -3.71
C ALA A 63 -19.07 4.14 -4.57
N PRO A 64 -19.06 5.47 -4.32
CA PRO A 64 -18.12 6.36 -4.98
C PRO A 64 -16.69 6.04 -4.58
N LEU A 65 -15.77 6.21 -5.53
CA LEU A 65 -14.35 5.88 -5.38
C LEU A 65 -13.71 6.46 -4.12
N TRP A 66 -14.02 7.71 -3.76
CA TRP A 66 -13.41 8.39 -2.62
C TRP A 66 -13.71 7.70 -1.28
N LYS A 67 -14.89 7.08 -1.13
CA LYS A 67 -15.28 6.32 0.08
C LYS A 67 -14.51 5.00 0.19
N ALA A 68 -14.22 4.37 -0.93
CA ALA A 68 -13.44 3.13 -0.98
C ALA A 68 -11.93 3.40 -0.80
N PHE A 69 -11.44 4.52 -1.35
CA PHE A 69 -10.01 4.84 -1.37
C PHE A 69 -9.50 5.40 -0.05
N TRP A 70 -10.00 6.56 0.39
CA TRP A 70 -9.35 7.35 1.45
C TRP A 70 -9.27 6.67 2.82
N PRO A 71 -10.36 6.08 3.37
CA PRO A 71 -10.30 5.53 4.73
C PRO A 71 -9.24 4.44 4.86
N PHE A 72 -9.21 3.53 3.89
CA PHE A 72 -8.25 2.42 3.85
C PHE A 72 -6.85 2.89 3.48
N PHE A 73 -6.72 3.83 2.54
CA PHE A 73 -5.41 4.40 2.19
C PHE A 73 -4.75 5.04 3.42
N ILE A 74 -5.48 5.88 4.15
CA ILE A 74 -4.96 6.53 5.37
C ILE A 74 -4.66 5.48 6.43
N PHE A 75 -5.58 4.54 6.67
CA PHE A 75 -5.42 3.50 7.67
C PHE A 75 -4.17 2.66 7.44
N VAL A 76 -4.02 2.07 6.26
CA VAL A 76 -2.92 1.15 5.97
C VAL A 76 -1.58 1.88 5.97
N ASN A 77 -1.51 3.09 5.40
CA ASN A 77 -0.29 3.90 5.43
C ASN A 77 0.06 4.35 6.86
N GLY A 78 -0.93 4.70 7.67
CA GLY A 78 -0.74 5.06 9.08
C GLY A 78 -0.20 3.89 9.90
N VAL A 79 -0.76 2.68 9.71
CA VAL A 79 -0.26 1.48 10.39
C VAL A 79 1.18 1.17 9.97
N PHE A 80 1.51 1.24 8.68
CA PHE A 80 2.87 1.00 8.20
C PHE A 80 3.88 2.03 8.70
N LEU A 81 3.51 3.32 8.71
CA LEU A 81 4.35 4.35 9.32
C LEU A 81 4.58 4.07 10.81
N TYR A 82 3.54 3.65 11.52
CA TYR A 82 3.61 3.36 12.95
C TYR A 82 4.52 2.17 13.26
N ILE A 83 4.35 1.03 12.57
CA ILE A 83 5.18 -0.15 12.84
C ILE A 83 6.65 0.09 12.47
N ASP A 84 6.93 0.87 11.42
CA ASP A 84 8.29 1.25 11.06
C ASP A 84 8.91 2.12 12.14
N TYR A 85 8.18 3.13 12.63
CA TYR A 85 8.63 3.97 13.74
C TYR A 85 8.92 3.12 14.99
N ARG A 86 8.05 2.16 15.31
CA ARG A 86 8.22 1.31 16.49
C ARG A 86 9.46 0.42 16.38
N ILE A 87 9.75 -0.11 15.18
CA ILE A 87 10.91 -0.99 14.99
C ILE A 87 12.23 -0.20 14.95
N MET A 88 12.25 0.98 14.33
CA MET A 88 13.42 1.88 14.34
C MET A 88 13.78 2.35 15.76
N ASN A 89 12.81 2.43 16.67
CA ASN A 89 13.04 2.75 18.08
C ASN A 89 13.24 1.51 18.97
N VAL A 90 13.40 0.31 18.40
CA VAL A 90 13.65 -0.94 19.15
C VAL A 90 12.53 -1.25 20.17
N THR A 91 11.31 -0.78 19.89
CA THR A 91 10.11 -1.01 20.72
C THR A 91 9.16 -2.04 20.10
N PHE A 92 9.57 -2.66 19.00
CA PHE A 92 8.85 -3.70 18.27
C PHE A 92 9.84 -4.78 17.83
N THR A 93 9.43 -6.05 17.90
CA THR A 93 10.24 -7.17 17.43
C THR A 93 10.06 -7.37 15.92
N ILE A 94 11.03 -8.04 15.28
CA ILE A 94 10.94 -8.39 13.85
C ILE A 94 9.73 -9.29 13.61
N ALA A 95 9.50 -10.29 14.48
CA ALA A 95 8.30 -11.12 14.43
C ALA A 95 7.00 -10.29 14.51
N SER A 96 6.91 -9.30 15.40
CA SER A 96 5.73 -8.44 15.54
C SER A 96 5.50 -7.59 14.29
N TRP A 97 6.57 -7.04 13.71
CA TRP A 97 6.51 -6.28 12.46
C TRP A 97 6.00 -7.13 11.29
N LYS A 98 6.51 -8.37 11.14
CA LYS A 98 6.03 -9.34 10.13
C LYS A 98 4.57 -9.73 10.37
N THR A 99 4.18 -9.91 11.62
CA THR A 99 2.81 -10.28 12.00
C THR A 99 1.79 -9.20 11.57
N VAL A 100 2.10 -7.92 11.75
CA VAL A 100 1.22 -6.83 11.30
C VAL A 100 1.05 -6.83 9.78
N HIS A 101 2.11 -7.10 9.01
CA HIS A 101 2.01 -7.26 7.56
C HIS A 101 1.09 -8.43 7.19
N GLY A 102 1.18 -9.56 7.90
CA GLY A 102 0.29 -10.71 7.73
C GLY A 102 -1.17 -10.39 8.05
N MET A 103 -1.45 -9.71 9.17
CA MET A 103 -2.80 -9.31 9.58
C MET A 103 -3.47 -8.36 8.57
N LEU A 104 -2.69 -7.49 7.94
CA LEU A 104 -3.19 -6.53 6.94
C LEU A 104 -3.36 -7.13 5.54
N PHE A 105 -2.91 -8.36 5.29
CA PHE A 105 -2.94 -8.96 3.95
C PHE A 105 -4.35 -9.04 3.35
N ILE A 106 -5.32 -9.60 4.08
CA ILE A 106 -6.71 -9.71 3.62
C ILE A 106 -7.38 -8.32 3.48
N PRO A 107 -7.29 -7.41 4.49
CA PRO A 107 -7.80 -6.05 4.35
C PRO A 107 -7.23 -5.29 3.14
N VAL A 108 -5.95 -5.48 2.83
CA VAL A 108 -5.30 -4.86 1.67
C VAL A 108 -5.88 -5.40 0.36
N ILE A 109 -5.99 -6.72 0.21
CA ILE A 109 -6.61 -7.32 -0.98
C ILE A 109 -8.04 -6.81 -1.14
N TRP A 110 -8.78 -6.77 -0.04
CA TRP A 110 -10.15 -6.30 -0.03
C TRP A 110 -10.23 -4.83 -0.50
N TRP A 111 -9.33 -3.98 -0.01
CA TRP A 111 -9.25 -2.57 -0.38
C TRP A 111 -8.89 -2.38 -1.86
N ILE A 112 -7.88 -3.08 -2.35
CA ILE A 112 -7.44 -3.00 -3.75
C ILE A 112 -8.60 -3.39 -4.67
N VAL A 113 -9.24 -4.53 -4.45
CA VAL A 113 -10.38 -4.97 -5.26
C VAL A 113 -11.53 -3.96 -5.21
N SER A 114 -11.82 -3.40 -4.03
CA SER A 114 -12.86 -2.39 -3.86
C SER A 114 -12.57 -1.10 -4.64
N VAL A 115 -11.33 -0.59 -4.60
CA VAL A 115 -10.92 0.59 -5.37
C VAL A 115 -11.09 0.34 -6.87
N TRP A 116 -10.69 -0.82 -7.37
CA TRP A 116 -10.79 -1.18 -8.78
C TRP A 116 -12.24 -1.40 -9.24
N ARG A 117 -13.14 -1.84 -8.36
CA ARG A 117 -14.57 -1.97 -8.64
C ARG A 117 -15.27 -0.60 -8.62
N CYS A 118 -15.02 0.22 -7.60
CA CYS A 118 -15.59 1.56 -7.43
C CYS A 118 -15.04 2.59 -8.43
N ALA A 119 -13.93 2.27 -9.10
CA ALA A 119 -13.33 3.07 -10.18
C ALA A 119 -14.30 3.52 -11.27
N LYS A 120 -15.40 2.78 -11.50
CA LYS A 120 -16.40 3.11 -12.53
C LYS A 120 -17.23 4.35 -12.18
N TYR A 121 -17.34 4.67 -10.88
CA TYR A 121 -18.25 5.68 -10.33
C TYR A 121 -17.50 6.94 -9.87
N THR A 122 -16.72 7.55 -10.78
CA THR A 122 -16.06 8.84 -10.54
C THR A 122 -16.08 9.69 -11.79
N ARG A 123 -16.53 10.95 -11.72
CA ARG A 123 -16.59 11.85 -12.88
C ARG A 123 -15.21 12.13 -13.49
N TYR A 124 -14.16 12.06 -12.66
CA TYR A 124 -12.82 12.47 -13.03
C TYR A 124 -11.95 11.27 -13.41
N ARG A 125 -11.64 11.13 -14.71
CA ARG A 125 -10.72 10.10 -15.24
C ARG A 125 -9.36 10.09 -14.54
N PHE A 126 -8.85 11.28 -14.21
CA PHE A 126 -7.58 11.42 -13.53
C PHE A 126 -7.62 10.87 -12.09
N ALA A 127 -8.69 11.17 -11.33
CA ALA A 127 -8.87 10.63 -9.99
C ALA A 127 -8.98 9.09 -9.99
N ASN A 128 -9.63 8.51 -11.00
CA ASN A 128 -9.67 7.06 -11.20
C ASN A 128 -8.28 6.46 -11.41
N THR A 129 -7.54 7.06 -12.34
CA THR A 129 -6.17 6.65 -12.67
C THR A 129 -5.31 6.68 -11.41
N LEU A 130 -5.31 7.80 -10.70
CA LEU A 130 -4.51 7.99 -9.48
C LEU A 130 -4.88 6.98 -8.38
N ALA A 131 -6.16 6.74 -8.13
CA ALA A 131 -6.55 5.80 -7.08
C ALA A 131 -6.05 4.37 -7.39
N LYS A 132 -6.17 3.92 -8.64
CA LYS A 132 -5.64 2.61 -9.06
C LYS A 132 -4.12 2.57 -9.00
N THR A 133 -3.42 3.58 -9.50
CA THR A 133 -1.95 3.60 -9.47
C THR A 133 -1.44 3.59 -8.04
N MET A 134 -2.09 4.31 -7.12
CA MET A 134 -1.74 4.30 -5.69
C MET A 134 -1.90 2.91 -5.06
N THR A 135 -2.90 2.13 -5.45
CA THR A 135 -3.02 0.74 -4.98
C THR A 135 -1.88 -0.16 -5.48
N LEU A 136 -1.41 0.06 -6.72
CA LEU A 136 -0.27 -0.69 -7.27
C LEU A 136 1.05 -0.27 -6.64
N TYR A 137 1.25 1.04 -6.44
CA TYR A 137 2.41 1.55 -5.72
C TYR A 137 2.44 1.03 -4.28
N PHE A 138 1.29 0.85 -3.65
CA PHE A 138 1.23 0.26 -2.33
C PHE A 138 1.71 -1.20 -2.33
N LEU A 139 1.31 -1.99 -3.34
CA LEU A 139 1.85 -3.35 -3.52
C LEU A 139 3.36 -3.33 -3.76
N PHE A 140 3.86 -2.36 -4.53
CA PHE A 140 5.29 -2.20 -4.75
C PHE A 140 6.02 -1.84 -3.45
N ASP A 141 5.45 -0.95 -2.62
CA ASP A 141 5.99 -0.63 -1.29
C ASP A 141 6.06 -1.87 -0.38
N CYS A 142 4.98 -2.68 -0.35
CA CYS A 142 4.98 -3.96 0.37
C CYS A 142 6.07 -4.92 -0.14
N PHE A 143 6.23 -5.01 -1.46
CA PHE A 143 7.23 -5.87 -2.08
C PHE A 143 8.65 -5.40 -1.71
N LEU A 144 8.93 -4.10 -1.80
CA LEU A 144 10.22 -3.54 -1.40
C LEU A 144 10.51 -3.80 0.07
N ARG A 145 9.53 -3.61 0.96
CA ARG A 145 9.66 -3.92 2.40
C ARG A 145 10.01 -5.39 2.62
N PHE A 146 9.37 -6.30 1.88
CA PHE A 146 9.67 -7.72 1.94
C PHE A 146 11.12 -7.99 1.48
N VAL A 147 11.53 -7.45 0.33
CA VAL A 147 12.90 -7.59 -0.20
C VAL A 147 13.93 -7.06 0.79
N ILE A 148 13.75 -5.86 1.32
CA ILE A 148 14.65 -5.26 2.32
C ILE A 148 14.73 -6.16 3.56
N SER A 149 13.59 -6.65 4.07
CA SER A 149 13.56 -7.48 5.27
C SER A 149 14.20 -8.87 5.09
N ALA A 150 14.21 -9.40 3.86
CA ALA A 150 14.71 -10.73 3.55
C ALA A 150 16.18 -10.73 3.12
N TYR A 151 16.62 -9.74 2.34
CA TYR A 151 17.96 -9.70 1.75
C TYR A 151 18.88 -8.67 2.41
N TYR A 152 18.32 -7.61 3.02
CA TYR A 152 19.09 -6.52 3.62
C TYR A 152 18.60 -6.19 5.03
N PRO A 153 18.46 -7.18 5.94
CA PRO A 153 17.84 -6.96 7.25
C PRO A 153 18.57 -5.89 8.08
N ASN A 154 19.89 -5.79 7.96
CA ASN A 154 20.72 -4.83 8.73
C ASN A 154 20.52 -3.38 8.32
N SER A 155 19.95 -3.13 7.13
CA SER A 155 19.65 -1.78 6.66
C SER A 155 18.41 -1.17 7.32
N PHE A 156 17.56 -2.02 7.89
CA PHE A 156 16.24 -1.62 8.40
C PHE A 156 16.01 -2.01 9.86
N PHE A 157 16.64 -3.09 10.33
CA PHE A 157 16.55 -3.57 11.71
C PHE A 157 17.86 -3.32 12.46
N ASP A 158 17.74 -2.88 13.71
CA ASP A 158 18.88 -2.75 14.62
C ASP A 158 19.47 -4.13 14.94
N CYS A 159 20.79 -4.18 15.08
CA CYS A 159 21.56 -5.35 15.54
C CYS A 159 20.96 -6.02 16.77
N ARG A 160 20.44 -5.24 17.73
CA ARG A 160 19.78 -5.77 18.93
C ARG A 160 18.56 -6.61 18.62
N LEU A 161 17.77 -6.20 17.62
CA LEU A 161 16.58 -6.93 17.18
C LEU A 161 16.96 -8.19 16.41
N LEU A 162 18.02 -8.10 15.60
CA LEU A 162 18.52 -9.22 14.81
C LEU A 162 19.09 -10.33 15.68
N VAL A 163 19.89 -9.99 16.69
CA VAL A 163 20.41 -10.98 17.65
C VAL A 163 19.28 -11.64 18.43
N MET A 164 18.24 -10.90 18.79
CA MET A 164 17.10 -11.46 19.52
C MET A 164 16.26 -12.43 18.68
N GLU A 165 16.15 -12.19 17.37
CA GLU A 165 15.32 -13.00 16.46
C GLU A 165 16.10 -14.15 15.82
N TYR A 166 17.32 -13.89 15.34
CA TYR A 166 18.14 -14.82 14.57
C TYR A 166 19.39 -15.31 15.30
N GLY A 167 19.73 -14.75 16.48
CA GLY A 167 20.91 -15.14 17.26
C GLY A 167 22.22 -14.51 16.79
N ASP A 168 22.20 -13.73 15.70
CA ASP A 168 23.35 -13.09 15.11
C ASP A 168 22.96 -11.75 14.44
N CYS A 169 23.96 -10.97 14.03
CA CYS A 169 23.82 -9.63 13.45
C CYS A 169 24.52 -9.48 12.08
N PHE A 170 24.85 -10.61 11.42
CA PHE A 170 25.45 -10.61 10.08
C PHE A 170 24.53 -10.08 8.98
#